data_AF-A0A534QK73-F1
#
_entry.id   AF-A0A534QK73-F1
#
_cell.length_a   1.000
_cell.length_b   1.000
_cell.length_c   1.000
_cell.angle_alpha   90.00
_cell.angle_beta   90.00
_cell.angle_gamma   90.00
#
_symmetry.space_group_name_H-M   'P 1'
#
loop_
_entity.id
_entity.type
_entity.pdbx_description
1 polymer ?
#
loop_
_entity_poly.entity_id
_entity_poly.type
_entity_poly.pdbx_seq_one_letter_code
_entity_poly.pdbx_strand_id
1 'polypeptide(L)'
;SSYEVAKALWNSGFASDSEDAVSVPQPIGVIPEFQMWFQHKVPGVAATRLLGDAGGVALARRIAEAIHKLHQARIPAHRRHTMADEVRILHERLSLVAQMQPQWAQRLDHLLVSCDRLRASVPDPSPCGIHRDFYPDHVIVDGPRLYLLDFDLYCEGDPALDIGNFLGHLLEQSLRMFGDQNALSDRAEVLEERFVELSGDGNRAAVRAYTTLTLVRHIYLSTQFSERSPFTEKVLELSEELLGVKQ
;
A
#
# COMPACT_ATOMS: atom_id res chain seq x y z
N SER A 1 -14.45 14.00 -4.03
CA SER A 1 -14.50 13.43 -2.66
C SER A 1 -14.46 11.92 -2.75
N SER A 2 -14.23 11.21 -1.65
CA SER A 2 -14.22 9.73 -1.61
C SER A 2 -15.51 9.12 -2.15
N TYR A 3 -16.68 9.70 -1.79
CA TYR A 3 -17.98 9.33 -2.33
C TYR A 3 -18.05 9.38 -3.87
N GLU A 4 -17.54 10.45 -4.49
CA GLU A 4 -17.57 10.59 -5.96
C GLU A 4 -16.67 9.56 -6.64
N VAL A 5 -15.51 9.24 -6.05
CA VAL A 5 -14.62 8.18 -6.56
C VAL A 5 -15.32 6.83 -6.45
N ALA A 6 -15.87 6.48 -5.27
CA ALA A 6 -16.60 5.23 -5.06
C ALA A 6 -17.79 5.10 -6.02
N LYS A 7 -18.54 6.19 -6.26
CA LYS A 7 -19.66 6.22 -7.20
C LYS A 7 -19.20 6.05 -8.66
N ALA A 8 -18.10 6.69 -9.04
CA ALA A 8 -17.55 6.56 -10.38
C ALA A 8 -17.03 5.14 -10.64
N LEU A 9 -16.38 4.51 -9.64
CA LEU A 9 -15.95 3.11 -9.71
C LEU A 9 -17.14 2.15 -9.79
N TRP A 10 -18.16 2.34 -8.94
CA TRP A 10 -19.37 1.53 -8.96
C TRP A 10 -20.02 1.52 -10.36
N ASN A 11 -20.08 2.68 -11.02
CA ASN A 11 -20.62 2.83 -12.37
C ASN A 11 -19.65 2.41 -13.49
N SER A 12 -18.41 2.05 -13.16
CA SER A 12 -17.33 1.69 -14.11
C SER A 12 -16.85 0.26 -13.91
N GLY A 13 -17.77 -0.67 -13.65
CA GLY A 13 -17.48 -2.11 -13.58
C GLY A 13 -17.07 -2.63 -12.20
N PHE A 14 -17.22 -1.84 -11.12
CA PHE A 14 -16.99 -2.29 -9.73
C PHE A 14 -18.28 -2.50 -8.94
N ALA A 15 -19.43 -2.59 -9.62
CA ALA A 15 -20.70 -2.94 -9.00
C ALA A 15 -20.70 -4.38 -8.45
N SER A 16 -21.76 -4.74 -7.71
CA SER A 16 -21.91 -6.06 -7.08
C SER A 16 -22.03 -7.22 -8.07
N ASP A 17 -22.35 -6.94 -9.32
CA ASP A 17 -22.50 -7.89 -10.43
C ASP A 17 -21.28 -7.91 -11.37
N SER A 18 -20.15 -7.32 -10.96
CA SER A 18 -18.91 -7.37 -11.74
C SER A 18 -18.48 -8.82 -12.05
N GLU A 19 -18.20 -9.09 -13.34
CA GLU A 19 -17.89 -10.43 -13.87
C GLU A 19 -16.58 -11.00 -13.32
N ASP A 20 -15.59 -10.14 -13.09
CA ASP A 20 -14.28 -10.48 -12.52
C ASP A 20 -14.28 -10.60 -10.99
N ALA A 21 -15.45 -10.42 -10.37
CA ALA A 21 -15.64 -10.44 -8.93
C ALA A 21 -14.78 -9.43 -8.16
N VAL A 22 -14.43 -8.29 -8.77
CA VAL A 22 -13.81 -7.15 -8.09
C VAL A 22 -14.82 -6.01 -7.99
N SER A 23 -15.12 -5.57 -6.77
CA SER A 23 -16.15 -4.58 -6.48
C SER A 23 -15.67 -3.50 -5.51
N VAL A 24 -16.45 -2.42 -5.39
CA VAL A 24 -16.40 -1.47 -4.27
C VAL A 24 -17.72 -1.57 -3.49
N PRO A 25 -17.79 -1.19 -2.21
CA PRO A 25 -19.06 -1.06 -1.50
C PRO A 25 -20.00 -0.10 -2.21
N GLN A 26 -21.29 -0.43 -2.31
CA GLN A 26 -22.26 0.42 -2.99
C GLN A 26 -22.37 1.78 -2.30
N PRO A 27 -22.03 2.90 -2.96
CA PRO A 27 -22.27 4.22 -2.39
C PRO A 27 -23.78 4.52 -2.40
N ILE A 28 -24.30 5.01 -1.27
CA ILE A 28 -25.72 5.26 -1.05
C ILE A 28 -26.05 6.75 -1.25
N GLY A 29 -25.29 7.63 -0.61
CA GLY A 29 -25.56 9.07 -0.65
C GLY A 29 -24.71 9.87 0.33
N VAL A 30 -24.92 11.19 0.33
CA VAL A 30 -24.21 12.16 1.17
C VAL A 30 -25.20 12.93 2.05
N ILE A 31 -24.76 13.33 3.24
CA ILE A 31 -25.42 14.32 4.09
C ILE A 31 -24.42 15.48 4.28
N PRO A 32 -24.49 16.53 3.44
CA PRO A 32 -23.52 17.62 3.42
C PRO A 32 -23.35 18.34 4.76
N GLU A 33 -24.43 18.50 5.50
CA GLU A 33 -24.47 19.21 6.80
C GLU A 33 -23.57 18.54 7.85
N PHE A 34 -23.34 17.23 7.73
CA PHE A 34 -22.49 16.46 8.62
C PHE A 34 -21.15 16.04 8.01
N GLN A 35 -20.84 16.51 6.79
CA GLN A 35 -19.69 16.04 6.02
C GLN A 35 -19.61 14.50 5.94
N MET A 36 -20.78 13.87 5.83
CA MET A 36 -20.94 12.42 5.95
C MET A 36 -21.41 11.83 4.62
N TRP A 37 -20.97 10.60 4.33
CA TRP A 37 -21.49 9.81 3.22
C TRP A 37 -21.68 8.36 3.65
N PHE A 38 -22.55 7.65 2.95
CA PHE A 38 -22.96 6.29 3.30
C PHE A 38 -22.65 5.33 2.16
N GLN A 39 -22.31 4.11 2.54
CA GLN A 39 -22.18 2.97 1.65
C GLN A 39 -22.82 1.72 2.26
N HIS A 40 -23.14 0.74 1.44
CA HIS A 40 -23.55 -0.58 1.92
C HIS A 40 -22.42 -1.25 2.69
N LYS A 41 -22.76 -1.90 3.80
CA LYS A 41 -21.86 -2.85 4.46
C LYS A 41 -21.67 -4.06 3.55
N VAL A 42 -20.41 -4.44 3.33
CA VAL A 42 -20.05 -5.66 2.59
C VAL A 42 -19.78 -6.81 3.55
N PRO A 43 -20.12 -8.06 3.18
CA PRO A 43 -19.70 -9.25 3.91
C PRO A 43 -18.21 -9.54 3.69
N GLY A 44 -17.66 -10.48 4.46
CA GLY A 44 -16.31 -11.01 4.24
C GLY A 44 -15.31 -10.75 5.35
N VAL A 45 -14.04 -11.06 5.07
CA VAL A 45 -12.90 -10.97 6.00
C VAL A 45 -11.77 -10.17 5.34
N ALA A 46 -11.05 -9.37 6.13
CA ALA A 46 -9.90 -8.60 5.64
C ALA A 46 -8.79 -9.51 5.08
N ALA A 47 -8.17 -9.09 3.98
CA ALA A 47 -7.10 -9.85 3.33
C ALA A 47 -5.88 -10.04 4.25
N THR A 48 -5.60 -9.10 5.15
CA THR A 48 -4.55 -9.20 6.18
C THR A 48 -4.58 -10.53 6.92
N ARG A 49 -5.78 -11.01 7.27
CA ARG A 49 -5.95 -12.30 7.95
C ARG A 49 -5.73 -13.47 7.01
N LEU A 50 -6.36 -13.44 5.84
CA LEU A 50 -6.41 -14.57 4.90
C LEU A 50 -5.10 -14.78 4.14
N LEU A 51 -4.26 -13.76 4.01
CA LEU A 51 -2.94 -13.89 3.40
C LEU A 51 -2.03 -14.83 4.22
N GLY A 52 -2.25 -15.00 5.52
CA GLY A 52 -1.51 -15.97 6.33
C GLY A 52 -1.95 -17.44 6.14
N ASP A 53 -3.09 -17.68 5.48
CA ASP A 53 -3.66 -19.02 5.33
C ASP A 53 -3.15 -19.73 4.07
N ALA A 54 -3.45 -21.02 3.92
CA ALA A 54 -3.02 -21.85 2.78
C ALA A 54 -3.44 -21.29 1.39
N GLY A 55 -4.53 -20.51 1.33
CA GLY A 55 -5.00 -19.84 0.11
C GLY A 55 -4.33 -18.51 -0.22
N GLY A 56 -3.41 -18.03 0.63
CA GLY A 56 -2.83 -16.69 0.54
C GLY A 56 -2.14 -16.39 -0.79
N VAL A 57 -1.45 -17.36 -1.40
CA VAL A 57 -0.78 -17.18 -2.70
C VAL A 57 -1.77 -16.89 -3.82
N ALA A 58 -2.87 -17.65 -3.88
CA ALA A 58 -3.92 -17.43 -4.87
C ALA A 58 -4.65 -16.09 -4.63
N LEU A 59 -4.84 -15.71 -3.37
CA LEU A 59 -5.41 -14.41 -3.00
C LEU A 59 -4.49 -13.26 -3.43
N ALA A 60 -3.18 -13.34 -3.19
CA ALA A 60 -2.22 -12.33 -3.59
C ALA A 60 -2.27 -12.06 -5.10
N ARG A 61 -2.34 -13.11 -5.92
CA ARG A 61 -2.53 -12.98 -7.38
C ARG A 61 -3.79 -12.18 -7.74
N ARG A 62 -4.92 -12.50 -7.11
CA ARG A 62 -6.20 -11.83 -7.35
C ARG A 62 -6.19 -10.38 -6.88
N ILE A 63 -5.44 -10.06 -5.83
CA ILE A 63 -5.26 -8.69 -5.35
C ILE A 63 -4.48 -7.84 -6.37
N ALA A 64 -3.41 -8.38 -6.97
CA ALA A 64 -2.70 -7.72 -8.07
C ALA A 64 -3.65 -7.43 -9.25
N GLU A 65 -4.50 -8.38 -9.61
CA GLU A 65 -5.50 -8.20 -10.67
C GLU A 65 -6.54 -7.13 -10.32
N ALA A 66 -7.01 -7.12 -9.08
CA ALA A 66 -8.01 -6.16 -8.60
C ALA A 66 -7.48 -4.71 -8.60
N ILE A 67 -6.24 -4.50 -8.14
CA ILE A 67 -5.67 -3.15 -8.16
C ILE A 67 -5.27 -2.72 -9.56
N HIS A 68 -4.82 -3.65 -10.42
CA HIS A 68 -4.58 -3.34 -11.83
C HIS A 68 -5.87 -2.92 -12.53
N LYS A 69 -7.01 -3.55 -12.22
CA LYS A 69 -8.34 -3.12 -12.70
C LYS A 69 -8.63 -1.68 -12.27
N LEU A 70 -8.31 -1.29 -11.03
CA LEU A 70 -8.46 0.10 -10.57
C LEU A 70 -7.63 1.07 -11.44
N HIS A 71 -6.37 0.73 -11.71
CA HIS A 71 -5.48 1.55 -12.55
C HIS A 71 -6.04 1.74 -13.98
N GLN A 72 -6.76 0.74 -14.50
CA GLN A 72 -7.41 0.81 -15.83
C GLN A 72 -8.78 1.50 -15.83
N ALA A 73 -9.36 1.81 -14.66
CA ALA A 73 -10.71 2.37 -14.55
C ALA A 73 -10.82 3.81 -15.09
N ARG A 74 -9.70 4.52 -15.23
CA ARG A 74 -9.61 5.91 -15.76
C ARG A 74 -10.55 6.89 -15.04
N ILE A 75 -10.78 6.69 -13.74
CA ILE A 75 -11.57 7.61 -12.93
C ILE A 75 -10.77 8.91 -12.75
N PRO A 76 -11.31 10.09 -13.11
CA PRO A 76 -10.60 11.34 -12.99
C PRO A 76 -10.13 11.60 -11.55
N ALA A 77 -8.85 11.93 -11.41
CA ALA A 77 -8.26 12.33 -10.14
C ALA A 77 -8.01 13.84 -10.11
N HIS A 78 -8.25 14.46 -8.95
CA HIS A 78 -8.06 15.91 -8.75
C HIS A 78 -6.79 16.27 -7.97
N ARG A 79 -6.07 15.25 -7.50
CA ARG A 79 -4.81 15.37 -6.77
C ARG A 79 -3.76 14.58 -7.52
N ARG A 80 -2.51 14.99 -7.38
CA ARG A 80 -1.35 14.25 -7.87
C ARG A 80 -0.43 13.93 -6.70
N HIS A 81 0.16 12.74 -6.72
CA HIS A 81 1.09 12.28 -5.71
C HIS A 81 2.30 11.62 -6.38
N THR A 82 3.49 11.94 -5.88
CA THR A 82 4.76 11.53 -6.48
C THR A 82 5.66 10.80 -5.49
N MET A 83 6.69 10.12 -5.98
CA MET A 83 7.72 9.55 -5.10
C MET A 83 8.45 10.63 -4.28
N ALA A 84 8.57 11.86 -4.79
CA ALA A 84 9.10 12.98 -4.02
C ALA A 84 8.22 13.33 -2.81
N ASP A 85 6.90 13.21 -2.95
CA ASP A 85 5.97 13.39 -1.83
C ASP A 85 6.14 12.27 -0.79
N GLU A 86 6.32 11.02 -1.21
CA GLU A 86 6.62 9.92 -0.28
C GLU A 86 7.90 10.19 0.52
N VAL A 87 9.00 10.54 -0.14
CA VAL A 87 10.27 10.82 0.55
C VAL A 87 10.16 12.06 1.46
N ARG A 88 9.43 13.11 1.05
CA ARG A 88 9.16 14.26 1.92
C ARG A 88 8.41 13.85 3.19
N ILE A 89 7.41 12.97 3.07
CA ILE A 89 6.70 12.42 4.23
C ILE A 89 7.68 11.66 5.14
N LEU A 90 8.61 10.89 4.59
CA LEU A 90 9.62 10.19 5.40
C LEU A 90 10.50 11.17 6.19
N HIS A 91 10.98 12.25 5.56
CA HIS A 91 11.74 13.30 6.26
C HIS A 91 10.95 13.89 7.44
N GLU A 92 9.68 14.23 7.22
CA GLU A 92 8.80 14.76 8.27
C GLU A 92 8.60 13.76 9.42
N ARG A 93 8.34 12.49 9.10
CA ARG A 93 8.01 11.47 10.11
C ARG A 93 9.22 10.96 10.88
N LEU A 94 10.34 10.70 10.20
CA LEU A 94 11.55 10.21 10.86
C LEU A 94 12.24 11.29 11.70
N SER A 95 12.06 12.58 11.36
CA SER A 95 12.47 13.67 12.25
C SER A 95 11.79 13.61 13.61
N LEU A 96 10.52 13.21 13.66
CA LEU A 96 9.79 13.01 14.92
C LEU A 96 10.33 11.78 15.67
N VAL A 97 10.62 10.68 14.97
CA VAL A 97 11.21 9.48 15.58
C VAL A 97 12.57 9.80 16.19
N ALA A 98 13.43 10.55 15.49
CA ALA A 98 14.74 10.96 15.99
C ALA A 98 14.64 11.82 17.27
N GLN A 99 13.60 12.66 17.40
CA GLN A 99 13.33 13.42 18.62
C GLN A 99 12.89 12.52 19.78
N MET A 100 12.08 11.50 19.49
CA MET A 100 11.58 10.54 20.49
C MET A 100 12.64 9.51 20.92
N GLN A 101 13.54 9.13 20.00
CA GLN A 101 14.55 8.09 20.15
C GLN A 101 15.92 8.60 19.65
N PRO A 102 16.59 9.50 20.40
CA PRO A 102 17.85 10.11 19.97
C PRO A 102 18.97 9.13 19.63
N GLN A 103 18.95 7.92 20.20
CA GLN A 103 19.91 6.85 19.89
C GLN A 103 19.87 6.39 18.43
N TRP A 104 18.75 6.61 17.71
CA TRP A 104 18.61 6.25 16.30
C TRP A 104 18.81 7.43 15.35
N ALA A 105 18.99 8.66 15.84
CA ALA A 105 19.02 9.87 15.01
C ALA A 105 20.01 9.76 13.83
N GLN A 106 21.25 9.36 14.10
CA GLN A 106 22.27 9.20 13.05
C GLN A 106 21.90 8.11 12.03
N ARG A 107 21.33 6.98 12.49
CA ARG A 107 20.87 5.90 11.60
C ARG A 107 19.75 6.40 10.67
N LEU A 108 18.79 7.14 11.23
CA LEU A 108 17.67 7.71 10.47
C LEU A 108 18.14 8.76 9.45
N ASP A 109 19.14 9.58 9.77
CA ASP A 109 19.72 10.53 8.82
C ASP A 109 20.37 9.81 7.62
N HIS A 110 21.16 8.77 7.88
CA HIS A 110 21.75 7.95 6.81
C HIS A 110 20.69 7.23 5.97
N LEU A 111 19.62 6.77 6.61
CA LEU A 111 18.49 6.13 5.95
C LEU A 111 17.76 7.10 5.01
N LEU A 112 17.50 8.33 5.46
CA LEU A 112 16.86 9.39 4.66
C LEU A 112 17.70 9.76 3.43
N VAL A 113 19.01 9.92 3.58
CA VAL A 113 19.92 10.14 2.44
C VAL A 113 19.84 9.00 1.42
N SER A 114 19.68 7.77 1.89
CA SER A 114 19.56 6.60 1.01
C SER A 114 18.20 6.53 0.33
N CYS A 115 17.12 6.96 0.99
CA CYS A 115 15.81 7.15 0.38
C CYS A 115 15.84 8.20 -0.74
N ASP A 116 16.56 9.31 -0.54
CA ASP A 116 16.73 10.35 -1.56
C ASP A 116 17.46 9.82 -2.80
N ARG A 117 18.50 8.98 -2.61
CA ARG A 117 19.21 8.30 -3.71
C ARG A 117 18.33 7.29 -4.42
N LEU A 118 17.59 6.48 -3.67
CA LEU A 118 16.65 5.50 -4.22
C LEU A 118 15.63 6.21 -5.12
N ARG A 119 15.01 7.29 -4.64
CA ARG A 119 14.10 8.11 -5.44
C ARG A 119 14.74 8.59 -6.73
N ALA A 120 15.97 9.10 -6.68
CA ALA A 120 16.67 9.60 -7.86
C ALA A 120 17.03 8.50 -8.87
N SER A 121 17.03 7.23 -8.46
CA SER A 121 17.32 6.08 -9.32
C SER A 121 16.09 5.51 -10.05
N VAL A 122 14.88 5.88 -9.62
CA VAL A 122 13.64 5.36 -10.20
C VAL A 122 13.23 6.22 -11.39
N PRO A 123 12.93 5.63 -12.57
CA PRO A 123 12.43 6.37 -13.72
C PRO A 123 11.10 7.08 -13.46
N ASP A 124 10.82 8.13 -14.23
CA ASP A 124 9.51 8.78 -14.18
C ASP A 124 8.40 7.80 -14.60
N PRO A 125 7.28 7.76 -13.87
CA PRO A 125 6.20 6.84 -14.15
C PRO A 125 5.32 7.32 -15.31
N SER A 126 4.51 6.41 -15.83
CA SER A 126 3.28 6.77 -16.57
C SER A 126 2.14 6.86 -15.55
N PRO A 127 1.76 8.08 -15.11
CA PRO A 127 0.81 8.20 -14.01
C PRO A 127 -0.60 7.82 -14.44
N CYS A 128 -1.34 7.23 -13.50
CA CYS A 128 -2.75 6.89 -13.66
C CYS A 128 -3.50 7.10 -12.33
N GLY A 129 -4.79 6.77 -12.30
CA GLY A 129 -5.57 6.79 -11.07
C GLY A 129 -5.15 5.66 -10.13
N ILE A 130 -4.66 6.01 -8.95
CA ILE A 130 -4.16 5.08 -7.93
C ILE A 130 -4.91 5.24 -6.61
N HIS A 131 -4.94 4.18 -5.81
CA HIS A 131 -5.53 4.21 -4.48
C HIS A 131 -4.65 4.98 -3.48
N ARG A 132 -3.32 4.95 -3.66
CA ARG A 132 -2.25 5.57 -2.87
C ARG A 132 -1.99 4.94 -1.49
N ASP A 133 -3.04 4.51 -0.80
CA ASP A 133 -2.94 3.85 0.51
C ASP A 133 -3.46 2.41 0.46
N PHE A 134 -3.01 1.66 -0.55
CA PHE A 134 -3.47 0.30 -0.77
C PHE A 134 -2.68 -0.71 0.08
N TYR A 135 -3.35 -1.37 1.02
CA TYR A 135 -2.74 -2.40 1.87
C TYR A 135 -3.77 -3.46 2.29
N PRO A 136 -3.37 -4.59 2.90
CA PRO A 136 -4.25 -5.74 3.11
C PRO A 136 -5.58 -5.48 3.87
N ASP A 137 -5.66 -4.49 4.78
CA ASP A 137 -6.93 -4.19 5.48
C ASP A 137 -7.94 -3.44 4.59
N HIS A 138 -7.48 -2.83 3.50
CA HIS A 138 -8.33 -2.16 2.52
C HIS A 138 -8.91 -3.12 1.47
N VAL A 139 -8.72 -4.43 1.65
CA VAL A 139 -9.32 -5.47 0.83
C VAL A 139 -10.15 -6.41 1.70
N ILE A 140 -11.45 -6.49 1.43
CA ILE A 140 -12.33 -7.49 2.04
C ILE A 140 -12.58 -8.63 1.04
N VAL A 141 -12.45 -9.87 1.52
CA VAL A 141 -12.66 -11.08 0.75
C VAL A 141 -13.96 -11.76 1.17
N ASP A 142 -14.88 -11.92 0.22
CA ASP A 142 -16.12 -12.69 0.38
C ASP A 142 -16.18 -13.78 -0.69
N GLY A 143 -15.68 -14.98 -0.34
CA GLY A 143 -15.51 -16.08 -1.28
C GLY A 143 -14.70 -15.67 -2.52
N PRO A 144 -15.28 -15.73 -3.74
CA PRO A 144 -14.61 -15.31 -4.96
C PRO A 144 -14.62 -13.79 -5.18
N ARG A 145 -15.24 -12.99 -4.32
CA ARG A 145 -15.35 -11.54 -4.49
C ARG A 145 -14.32 -10.79 -3.64
N LEU A 146 -13.71 -9.77 -4.22
CA LEU A 146 -12.87 -8.79 -3.53
C LEU A 146 -13.59 -7.45 -3.51
N TYR A 147 -13.63 -6.83 -2.34
CA TYR A 147 -14.07 -5.45 -2.17
C TYR A 147 -12.87 -4.57 -1.86
N LEU A 148 -12.62 -3.57 -2.70
CA LEU A 148 -11.65 -2.52 -2.46
C LEU A 148 -12.32 -1.41 -1.63
N LEU A 149 -11.69 -1.03 -0.54
CA LEU A 149 -12.18 -0.03 0.42
C LEU A 149 -11.36 1.25 0.36
N ASP A 150 -11.84 2.29 1.06
CA ASP A 150 -11.11 3.52 1.38
C ASP A 150 -10.41 4.24 0.21
N PHE A 151 -11.17 5.05 -0.51
CA PHE A 151 -10.65 5.89 -1.59
C PHE A 151 -10.35 7.33 -1.15
N ASP A 152 -10.18 7.59 0.15
CA ASP A 152 -9.97 8.95 0.67
C ASP A 152 -8.69 9.59 0.15
N LEU A 153 -7.69 8.77 -0.20
CA LEU A 153 -6.40 9.19 -0.74
C LEU A 153 -6.25 9.02 -2.25
N TYR A 154 -7.31 8.57 -2.95
CA TYR A 154 -7.29 8.39 -4.41
C TYR A 154 -6.77 9.63 -5.14
N CYS A 155 -5.80 9.42 -6.03
CA CYS A 155 -5.11 10.49 -6.76
C CYS A 155 -4.52 9.98 -8.06
N GLU A 156 -3.99 10.89 -8.87
CA GLU A 156 -3.10 10.57 -9.98
C GLU A 156 -1.71 10.28 -9.42
N GLY A 157 -1.08 9.18 -9.82
CA GLY A 157 0.25 8.81 -9.35
C GLY A 157 0.80 7.58 -10.06
N ASP A 158 1.93 7.11 -9.56
CA ASP A 158 2.59 5.91 -10.07
C ASP A 158 1.82 4.64 -9.66
N PRO A 159 1.35 3.79 -10.60
CA PRO A 159 0.66 2.54 -10.25
C PRO A 159 1.51 1.60 -9.38
N ALA A 160 2.84 1.69 -9.47
CA ALA A 160 3.74 0.89 -8.64
C ALA A 160 3.64 1.25 -7.15
N LEU A 161 3.14 2.43 -6.78
CA LEU A 161 2.96 2.83 -5.39
C LEU A 161 1.97 1.92 -4.67
N ASP A 162 0.84 1.56 -5.29
CA ASP A 162 -0.18 0.74 -4.62
C ASP A 162 0.37 -0.65 -4.26
N ILE A 163 1.10 -1.30 -5.17
CA ILE A 163 1.72 -2.60 -4.91
C ILE A 163 2.91 -2.48 -3.97
N GLY A 164 3.75 -1.47 -4.16
CA GLY A 164 4.88 -1.22 -3.26
C GLY A 164 4.41 -1.04 -1.82
N ASN A 165 3.34 -0.26 -1.63
CA ASN A 165 2.70 -0.06 -0.33
C ASN A 165 2.18 -1.38 0.27
N PHE A 166 1.46 -2.15 -0.53
CA PHE A 166 0.92 -3.44 -0.12
C PHE A 166 2.03 -4.41 0.33
N LEU A 167 3.12 -4.50 -0.43
CA LEU A 167 4.28 -5.33 -0.11
C LEU A 167 5.00 -4.86 1.16
N GLY A 168 5.14 -3.55 1.35
CA GLY A 168 5.76 -3.00 2.57
C GLY A 168 4.97 -3.37 3.83
N HIS A 169 3.63 -3.32 3.75
CA HIS A 169 2.75 -3.82 4.82
C HIS A 169 2.85 -5.34 5.01
N LEU A 170 3.01 -6.11 3.94
CA LEU A 170 3.16 -7.56 4.03
C LEU A 170 4.49 -7.98 4.70
N LEU A 171 5.58 -7.26 4.41
CA LEU A 171 6.87 -7.45 5.08
C LEU A 171 6.80 -7.08 6.57
N GLU A 172 6.18 -5.94 6.91
CA GLU A 172 5.95 -5.55 8.31
C GLU A 172 5.13 -6.61 9.05
N GLN A 173 4.05 -7.09 8.43
CA GLN A 173 3.22 -8.13 9.01
C GLN A 173 4.01 -9.42 9.22
N SER A 174 4.86 -9.79 8.27
CA SER A 174 5.69 -11.00 8.35
C SER A 174 6.63 -10.94 9.56
N LEU A 175 7.34 -9.81 9.72
CA LEU A 175 8.19 -9.55 10.87
C LEU A 175 7.42 -9.57 12.20
N ARG A 176 6.28 -8.89 12.26
CA ARG A 176 5.51 -8.75 13.51
C ARG A 176 4.83 -10.03 13.94
N MET A 177 4.28 -10.81 13.00
CA MET A 177 3.48 -12.00 13.31
C MET A 177 4.31 -13.27 13.40
N PHE A 178 5.41 -13.37 12.65
CA PHE A 178 6.20 -14.59 12.54
C PHE A 178 7.66 -14.41 12.97
N GLY A 179 8.12 -13.17 13.17
CA GLY A 179 9.52 -12.88 13.50
C GLY A 179 10.48 -13.06 12.32
N ASP A 180 9.97 -13.31 11.11
CA ASP A 180 10.72 -13.55 9.89
C ASP A 180 10.09 -12.76 8.74
N GLN A 181 10.88 -11.91 8.09
CA GLN A 181 10.45 -11.12 6.94
C GLN A 181 10.06 -11.98 5.73
N ASN A 182 10.59 -13.20 5.64
CA ASN A 182 10.35 -14.11 4.53
C ASN A 182 9.13 -15.01 4.76
N ALA A 183 8.45 -14.91 5.90
CA ALA A 183 7.34 -15.79 6.24
C ALA A 183 6.18 -15.77 5.21
N LEU A 184 6.00 -14.67 4.49
CA LEU A 184 5.00 -14.51 3.42
C LEU A 184 5.65 -14.18 2.06
N SER A 185 6.90 -14.57 1.83
CA SER A 185 7.66 -14.21 0.61
C SER A 185 7.00 -14.74 -0.66
N ASP A 186 6.43 -15.95 -0.64
CA ASP A 186 5.72 -16.53 -1.79
C ASP A 186 4.48 -15.71 -2.21
N ARG A 187 3.77 -15.09 -1.25
CA ARG A 187 2.68 -14.14 -1.52
C ARG A 187 3.21 -12.82 -2.07
N ALA A 188 4.30 -12.32 -1.52
CA ALA A 188 4.95 -11.10 -1.98
C ALA A 188 5.42 -11.25 -3.44
N GLU A 189 6.12 -12.35 -3.74
CA GLU A 189 6.59 -12.69 -5.08
C GLU A 189 5.43 -12.81 -6.07
N VAL A 190 4.38 -13.56 -5.74
CA VAL A 190 3.23 -13.70 -6.65
C VAL A 190 2.47 -12.40 -6.86
N LEU A 191 2.38 -11.53 -5.84
CA LEU A 191 1.77 -10.20 -5.99
C LEU A 191 2.59 -9.31 -6.92
N GLU A 192 3.92 -9.22 -6.71
CA GLU A 192 4.83 -8.43 -7.55
C GLU A 192 4.83 -8.94 -8.99
N GLU A 193 5.06 -10.24 -9.19
CA GLU A 193 5.13 -10.85 -10.52
C GLU A 193 3.82 -10.66 -11.27
N ARG A 194 2.67 -10.92 -10.63
CA ARG A 194 1.39 -10.76 -11.31
C ARG A 194 1.12 -9.31 -11.70
N PHE A 195 1.46 -8.36 -10.84
CA PHE A 195 1.31 -6.95 -11.19
C PHE A 195 2.20 -6.57 -12.36
N VAL A 196 3.48 -6.98 -12.33
CA VAL A 196 4.45 -6.71 -13.38
C VAL A 196 4.04 -7.34 -14.72
N GLU A 197 3.51 -8.56 -14.70
CA GLU A 197 2.93 -9.20 -15.90
C GLU A 197 1.83 -8.35 -16.55
N LEU A 198 1.01 -7.67 -15.75
CA LEU A 198 -0.13 -6.88 -16.20
C LEU A 198 0.25 -5.44 -16.58
N SER A 199 1.19 -4.82 -15.86
CA SER A 199 1.56 -3.41 -16.01
C SER A 199 2.84 -3.19 -16.83
N GLY A 200 3.63 -4.23 -17.04
CA GLY A 200 4.92 -4.22 -17.74
C GLY A 200 6.13 -4.17 -16.80
N ASP A 201 7.21 -4.83 -17.21
CA ASP A 201 8.45 -5.03 -16.42
C ASP A 201 9.16 -3.73 -16.02
N GLY A 202 8.92 -2.65 -16.75
CA GLY A 202 9.43 -1.31 -16.40
C GLY A 202 8.98 -0.82 -15.01
N ASN A 203 7.88 -1.34 -14.44
CA ASN A 203 7.40 -0.93 -13.12
C ASN A 203 8.13 -1.63 -11.96
N ARG A 204 8.88 -2.70 -12.21
CA ARG A 204 9.46 -3.54 -11.16
C ARG A 204 10.39 -2.77 -10.23
N ALA A 205 11.24 -1.92 -10.80
CA ALA A 205 12.15 -1.09 -10.02
C ALA A 205 11.38 -0.10 -9.12
N ALA A 206 10.31 0.51 -9.65
CA ALA A 206 9.46 1.42 -8.90
C ALA A 206 8.71 0.70 -7.78
N VAL A 207 8.16 -0.51 -8.03
CA VAL A 207 7.47 -1.33 -7.01
C VAL A 207 8.39 -1.57 -5.83
N ARG A 208 9.60 -2.09 -6.10
CA ARG A 208 10.59 -2.38 -5.05
C ARG A 208 11.02 -1.12 -4.30
N ALA A 209 11.16 0.00 -5.00
CA ALA A 209 11.48 1.27 -4.36
C ALA A 209 10.36 1.70 -3.39
N TYR A 210 9.10 1.68 -3.82
CA TYR A 210 7.97 2.00 -2.95
C TYR A 210 7.80 1.00 -1.80
N THR A 211 8.11 -0.28 -2.00
CA THR A 211 8.16 -1.27 -0.91
C THR A 211 9.14 -0.84 0.18
N THR A 212 10.35 -0.47 -0.22
CA THR A 212 11.37 0.02 0.71
C THR A 212 10.93 1.32 1.41
N LEU A 213 10.44 2.31 0.67
CA LEU A 213 9.97 3.58 1.26
C LEU A 213 8.79 3.36 2.23
N THR A 214 7.89 2.43 1.91
CA THR A 214 6.77 2.06 2.79
C THR A 214 7.28 1.42 4.08
N LEU A 215 8.25 0.51 4.01
CA LEU A 215 8.85 -0.09 5.19
C LEU A 215 9.56 0.96 6.07
N VAL A 216 10.27 1.91 5.45
CA VAL A 216 10.87 3.05 6.16
C VAL A 216 9.78 3.87 6.88
N ARG A 217 8.62 4.08 6.24
CA ARG A 217 7.46 4.73 6.88
C ARG A 217 6.94 3.95 8.09
N HIS A 218 7.03 2.62 8.08
CA HIS A 218 6.64 1.77 9.21
C HIS A 218 7.55 1.93 10.45
N ILE A 219 8.74 2.51 10.32
CA ILE A 219 9.54 2.92 11.49
C ILE A 219 8.75 3.92 12.33
N TYR A 220 8.20 4.96 11.69
CA TYR A 220 7.33 5.90 12.40
C TYR A 220 6.04 5.23 12.87
N LEU A 221 5.32 4.51 11.99
CA LEU A 221 4.05 3.90 12.37
C LEU A 221 4.17 2.95 13.55
N SER A 222 5.23 2.14 13.63
CA SER A 222 5.45 1.22 14.74
C SER A 222 5.63 1.93 16.09
N THR A 223 6.13 3.18 16.10
CA THR A 223 6.21 3.98 17.34
C THR A 223 4.86 4.54 17.81
N GLN A 224 3.83 4.54 16.95
CA GLN A 224 2.51 5.08 17.28
C GLN A 224 1.61 4.07 18.01
N PHE A 225 1.97 2.79 18.03
CA PHE A 225 1.15 1.71 18.59
C PHE A 225 1.96 0.90 19.60
N SER A 226 1.44 0.74 20.82
CA SER A 226 2.12 0.03 21.90
C SER A 226 2.47 -1.42 21.56
N GLU A 227 1.62 -2.08 20.78
CA GLU A 227 1.80 -3.46 20.33
C GLU A 227 2.81 -3.62 19.20
N ARG A 228 3.18 -2.51 18.51
CA ARG A 228 4.14 -2.52 17.40
C ARG A 228 5.52 -1.98 17.77
N SER A 229 5.60 -1.14 18.81
CA SER A 229 6.86 -0.52 19.24
C SER A 229 8.00 -1.50 19.56
N PRO A 230 7.76 -2.74 20.04
CA PRO A 230 8.84 -3.71 20.24
C PRO A 230 9.54 -4.15 18.93
N PHE A 231 8.92 -3.90 17.78
CA PHE A 231 9.45 -4.28 16.46
C PHE A 231 10.11 -3.12 15.71
N THR A 232 10.06 -1.89 16.23
CA THR A 232 10.57 -0.69 15.52
C THR A 232 12.03 -0.84 15.10
N GLU A 233 12.88 -1.37 15.98
CA GLU A 233 14.30 -1.58 15.66
C GLU A 233 14.50 -2.60 14.54
N LYS A 234 13.73 -3.70 14.54
CA LYS A 234 13.78 -4.70 13.46
C LYS A 234 13.33 -4.13 12.12
N VAL A 235 12.30 -3.25 12.13
CA VAL A 235 11.85 -2.55 10.92
C VAL A 235 12.93 -1.60 10.41
N LEU A 236 13.63 -0.90 11.32
CA LEU A 236 14.77 -0.05 10.98
C LEU A 236 15.92 -0.87 10.37
N GLU A 237 16.32 -1.98 10.99
CA GLU A 237 17.38 -2.88 10.49
C GLU A 237 17.06 -3.46 9.11
N LEU A 238 15.82 -3.89 8.89
CA LEU A 238 15.40 -4.36 7.56
C LEU A 238 15.39 -3.23 6.54
N SER A 239 14.96 -2.02 6.93
CA SER A 239 15.01 -0.86 6.04
C SER A 239 16.44 -0.52 5.63
N GLU A 240 17.40 -0.60 6.55
CA GLU A 240 18.83 -0.43 6.28
C GLU A 240 19.38 -1.53 5.36
N GLU A 241 18.95 -2.78 5.54
CA GLU A 241 19.32 -3.90 4.68
C GLU A 241 18.86 -3.68 3.23
N LEU A 242 17.58 -3.33 3.03
CA LEU A 242 17.00 -3.09 1.71
C LEU A 242 17.65 -1.91 0.98
N LEU A 243 18.12 -0.91 1.72
CA LEU A 243 18.82 0.25 1.17
C LEU A 243 20.35 0.04 1.04
N GLY A 244 20.88 -1.09 1.52
CA GLY A 244 22.32 -1.38 1.49
C GLY A 244 23.15 -0.48 2.41
N VAL A 245 22.59 -0.06 3.56
CA VAL A 245 23.17 0.93 4.48
C VAL A 245 23.73 0.28 5.76
N LYS A 246 23.80 -1.07 5.83
CA LYS A 246 24.35 -1.75 7.02
C LYS A 246 25.77 -1.22 7.34
N GLN A 247 25.92 -0.65 8.53
CA GLN A 247 27.20 -0.26 9.11
C GLN A 247 27.93 -1.47 9.68
#